data_AF-A0A0V0G7E2-F1
#
_entry.id   AF-A0A0V0G7E2-F1
#
_cell.length_a   1.000
_cell.length_b   1.000
_cell.length_c   1.000
_cell.angle_alpha   90.00
_cell.angle_beta   90.00
_cell.angle_gamma   90.00
#
_symmetry.space_group_name_H-M   'P 1'
#
loop_
_entity.id
_entity.type
_entity.pdbx_description
1 polymer ?
#
loop_
_entity_poly.entity_id
_entity_poly.type
_entity_poly.pdbx_seq_one_letter_code
_entity_poly.pdbx_strand_id
1 'polypeptide(L)'
;LKKLNSLLQNIIKDDSISKDAAPQRIVAAKTIFKKRKIKKEEKPKNLGEKILEAAKDVAKNIEGEPELTEAELLKKLLYKNENLQKSVLTASKNKNLSELISEMKVEHEPPSKEKEIKDAKYNRAEHVRSLLKDKETGVKRKVPLDSDSDVKFDIFSGKPLGIFKSIHESVEDEIRLDIWEHCQARELRLCVTHPPANIYEQMIIWTDRGLLWKFPIDNEQGMDEEKKVSFADHVFLETHLEDWCPERGPIRHFMELVCVGLSRNHWLTAKEKKDHILWYKDYFLQKKELIKEVGAGNLQLVASSENS
;
A
#
# COMPACT_ATOMS: atom_id res chain seq x y z
N LEU A 1 -21.10 -26.36 13.03
CA LEU A 1 -19.97 -27.31 13.24
C LEU A 1 -19.56 -28.04 11.95
N LYS A 2 -20.43 -28.82 11.28
CA LYS A 2 -20.07 -29.56 10.04
C LYS A 2 -19.50 -28.69 8.90
N LYS A 3 -20.06 -27.49 8.71
CA LYS A 3 -19.64 -26.51 7.68
C LYS A 3 -18.26 -25.89 7.94
N LEU A 4 -17.85 -25.82 9.20
CA LEU A 4 -16.54 -25.29 9.62
C LEU A 4 -15.46 -26.36 9.44
N ASN A 5 -15.77 -27.60 9.80
CA ASN A 5 -14.88 -28.74 9.55
C ASN A 5 -14.64 -28.99 8.06
N SER A 6 -15.65 -28.79 7.20
CA SER A 6 -15.45 -28.86 5.74
C SER A 6 -14.57 -27.73 5.21
N LEU A 7 -14.65 -26.54 5.81
CA LEU A 7 -13.84 -25.39 5.40
C LEU A 7 -12.35 -25.61 5.77
N LEU A 8 -12.08 -26.09 6.98
CA LEU A 8 -10.74 -26.46 7.44
C LEU A 8 -10.12 -27.58 6.59
N GLN A 9 -10.93 -28.58 6.22
CA GLN A 9 -10.49 -29.68 5.34
C GLN A 9 -10.13 -29.21 3.92
N ASN A 10 -10.79 -28.16 3.41
CA ASN A 10 -10.46 -27.61 2.09
C ASN A 10 -9.17 -26.78 2.14
N ILE A 11 -8.98 -25.97 3.19
CA ILE A 11 -7.75 -25.17 3.37
C ILE A 11 -6.51 -26.08 3.47
N ILE A 12 -6.59 -27.20 4.19
CA ILE A 12 -5.48 -28.16 4.30
C ILE A 12 -5.15 -28.84 2.96
N LYS A 13 -6.14 -29.01 2.08
CA LYS A 13 -5.93 -29.62 0.76
C LYS A 13 -5.25 -28.66 -0.21
N ASP A 14 -5.63 -27.38 -0.17
CA ASP A 14 -5.06 -26.35 -1.04
C ASP A 14 -3.58 -26.08 -0.74
N ASP A 15 -3.15 -26.23 0.53
CA ASP A 15 -1.74 -26.07 0.95
C ASP A 15 -0.84 -27.29 0.63
N SER A 16 -1.43 -28.43 0.27
CA SER A 16 -0.67 -29.68 0.03
C SER A 16 -0.10 -29.82 -1.39
N ILE A 17 -0.43 -28.90 -2.30
CA ILE A 17 0.10 -28.89 -3.68
C ILE A 17 1.32 -27.97 -3.77
N SER A 18 2.42 -28.38 -3.15
CA SER A 18 3.77 -27.89 -3.49
C SER A 18 4.84 -28.79 -2.86
N LYS A 19 4.93 -30.04 -3.31
CA LYS A 19 6.04 -30.94 -2.96
C LYS A 19 6.67 -31.71 -4.12
N ASP A 20 6.35 -31.37 -5.38
CA ASP A 20 7.03 -31.93 -6.55
C ASP A 20 7.79 -30.84 -7.32
N ALA A 21 8.97 -30.47 -6.83
CA ALA A 21 10.03 -29.84 -7.63
C ALA A 21 11.39 -29.99 -6.93
N ALA A 22 12.14 -31.02 -7.30
CA ALA A 22 13.56 -31.15 -6.95
C ALA A 22 14.40 -30.01 -7.60
N PRO A 23 15.51 -29.57 -6.98
CA PRO A 23 16.21 -28.36 -7.38
C PRO A 23 17.01 -28.57 -8.68
N GLN A 24 16.60 -27.88 -9.75
CA GLN A 24 17.43 -27.72 -10.94
C GLN A 24 18.37 -26.52 -10.78
N ARG A 25 19.60 -26.70 -11.26
CA ARG A 25 20.76 -25.80 -11.24
C ARG A 25 20.39 -24.37 -11.70
N ILE A 26 20.64 -23.38 -10.86
CA ILE A 26 20.35 -21.97 -11.13
C ILE A 26 21.37 -21.43 -12.16
N VAL A 27 20.90 -21.12 -13.36
CA VAL A 27 21.64 -20.30 -14.33
C VAL A 27 21.11 -18.87 -14.24
N ALA A 28 22.01 -17.89 -14.17
CA ALA A 28 21.69 -16.47 -13.99
C ALA A 28 20.68 -15.97 -15.05
N ALA A 29 19.51 -15.52 -14.59
CA ALA A 29 18.44 -15.03 -15.44
C ALA A 29 18.74 -13.60 -15.92
N LYS A 30 18.92 -13.42 -17.23
CA LYS A 30 18.86 -12.09 -17.86
C LYS A 30 17.43 -11.56 -17.77
N THR A 31 17.26 -10.39 -17.15
CA THR A 31 15.97 -9.72 -16.98
C THR A 31 15.43 -9.21 -18.31
N ILE A 32 14.51 -9.95 -18.92
CA ILE A 32 13.68 -9.45 -20.02
C ILE A 32 12.35 -9.00 -19.41
N PHE A 33 12.14 -7.70 -19.33
CA PHE A 33 10.86 -7.10 -18.92
C PHE A 33 9.77 -7.45 -19.95
N LYS A 34 9.00 -8.52 -19.69
CA LYS A 34 7.74 -8.76 -20.39
C LYS A 34 6.70 -7.77 -19.85
N LYS A 35 6.33 -6.77 -20.65
CA LYS A 35 5.15 -5.93 -20.38
C LYS A 35 3.93 -6.85 -20.20
N ARG A 36 3.37 -6.88 -18.99
CA ARG A 36 2.07 -7.52 -18.72
C ARG A 36 1.03 -6.80 -19.59
N LYS A 37 0.53 -7.46 -20.64
CA LYS A 37 -0.67 -7.01 -21.34
C LYS A 37 -1.82 -7.16 -20.36
N ILE A 38 -2.34 -6.03 -19.89
CA ILE A 38 -3.62 -5.96 -19.19
C ILE A 38 -4.65 -6.60 -20.12
N LYS A 39 -5.27 -7.71 -19.71
CA LYS A 39 -6.40 -8.30 -20.43
C LYS A 39 -7.51 -7.25 -20.43
N LYS A 40 -7.72 -6.56 -21.55
CA LYS A 40 -8.95 -5.80 -21.77
C LYS A 40 -10.07 -6.83 -21.75
N GLU A 41 -11.04 -6.67 -20.85
CA GLU A 41 -12.29 -7.41 -20.94
C GLU A 41 -12.87 -7.19 -22.34
N GLU A 42 -13.09 -8.30 -23.05
CA GLU A 42 -13.72 -8.24 -24.35
C GLU A 42 -15.15 -7.74 -24.15
N LYS A 43 -15.44 -6.54 -24.66
CA LYS A 43 -16.81 -6.04 -24.73
C LYS A 43 -17.66 -7.12 -25.42
N PRO A 44 -18.81 -7.54 -24.85
CA PRO A 44 -19.61 -8.58 -25.46
C PRO A 44 -20.02 -8.13 -26.85
N LYS A 45 -19.61 -8.90 -27.88
CA LYS A 45 -19.80 -8.58 -29.30
C LYS A 45 -21.28 -8.46 -29.71
N ASN A 46 -22.21 -8.85 -28.85
CA ASN A 46 -23.64 -8.99 -29.16
C ASN A 46 -24.53 -8.17 -28.21
N LEU A 47 -24.05 -7.01 -27.73
CA LEU A 47 -24.82 -6.18 -26.80
C LEU A 47 -26.13 -5.65 -27.43
N GLY A 48 -26.15 -5.42 -28.74
CA GLY A 48 -27.35 -5.00 -29.48
C GLY A 48 -28.44 -6.08 -29.54
N GLU A 49 -28.07 -7.35 -29.75
CA GLU A 49 -29.02 -8.48 -29.77
C GLU A 49 -29.68 -8.68 -28.39
N LYS A 50 -28.89 -8.56 -27.32
CA LYS A 50 -29.40 -8.66 -25.94
C LYS A 50 -30.38 -7.53 -25.58
N ILE A 51 -30.14 -6.32 -26.08
CA ILE A 51 -31.04 -5.18 -25.85
C ILE A 51 -32.38 -5.40 -26.55
N LEU A 52 -32.37 -5.95 -27.77
CA LEU A 52 -33.61 -6.29 -28.50
C LEU A 52 -34.39 -7.39 -27.77
N GLU A 53 -33.72 -8.44 -27.31
CA GLU A 53 -34.35 -9.54 -26.58
C GLU A 53 -34.95 -9.08 -25.25
N ALA A 54 -34.22 -8.25 -24.49
CA ALA A 54 -34.71 -7.66 -23.26
C ALA A 54 -35.87 -6.70 -23.48
N ALA A 55 -35.83 -5.87 -24.52
CA ALA A 55 -36.93 -4.95 -24.85
C ALA A 55 -38.21 -5.71 -25.22
N LYS A 56 -38.10 -6.82 -25.96
CA LYS A 56 -39.21 -7.71 -26.29
C LYS A 56 -39.81 -8.40 -25.08
N ASP A 57 -38.96 -8.84 -24.16
CA ASP A 57 -39.42 -9.52 -22.94
C ASP A 57 -40.18 -8.56 -22.02
N VAL A 58 -39.66 -7.33 -21.88
CA VAL A 58 -40.33 -6.27 -21.10
C VAL A 58 -41.64 -5.83 -21.77
N ALA A 59 -41.66 -5.69 -23.10
CA ALA A 59 -42.87 -5.29 -23.83
C ALA A 59 -44.01 -6.33 -23.70
N LYS A 60 -43.68 -7.62 -23.58
CA LYS A 60 -44.68 -8.68 -23.34
C LYS A 60 -45.26 -8.64 -21.92
N ASN A 61 -44.53 -8.07 -20.96
CA ASN A 61 -44.92 -8.02 -19.56
C ASN A 61 -45.69 -6.74 -19.19
N ILE A 62 -45.74 -5.75 -20.08
CA ILE A 62 -46.48 -4.49 -19.87
C ILE A 62 -47.82 -4.58 -20.60
N GLU A 63 -48.90 -4.16 -19.94
CA GLU A 63 -50.24 -4.14 -20.52
C GLU A 63 -50.34 -3.05 -21.61
N GLY A 64 -50.44 -3.47 -22.87
CA GLY A 64 -50.50 -2.60 -24.05
C GLY A 64 -50.18 -3.35 -25.36
N GLU A 65 -50.11 -2.61 -26.46
CA GLU A 65 -49.67 -3.17 -27.76
C GLU A 65 -48.16 -3.47 -27.70
N PRO A 66 -47.73 -4.74 -27.83
CA PRO A 66 -46.34 -5.15 -27.59
C PRO A 66 -45.37 -4.56 -28.61
N GLU A 67 -45.80 -4.33 -29.85
CA GLU A 67 -44.95 -3.78 -30.91
C GLU A 67 -44.68 -2.28 -30.74
N LEU A 68 -45.69 -1.51 -30.30
CA LEU A 68 -45.57 -0.08 -30.06
C LEU A 68 -44.75 0.19 -28.79
N THR A 69 -44.96 -0.61 -27.75
CA THR A 69 -44.21 -0.50 -26.49
C THR A 69 -42.74 -0.90 -26.63
N GLU A 70 -42.42 -1.93 -27.42
CA GLU A 70 -41.04 -2.27 -27.79
C GLU A 70 -40.36 -1.09 -28.49
N ALA A 71 -41.01 -0.50 -29.49
CA ALA A 71 -40.47 0.61 -30.27
C ALA A 71 -40.24 1.87 -29.40
N GLU A 72 -41.19 2.22 -28.53
CA GLU A 72 -41.03 3.35 -27.60
C GLU A 72 -39.94 3.14 -26.57
N LEU A 73 -39.77 1.91 -26.06
CA LEU A 73 -38.73 1.57 -25.10
C LEU A 73 -37.34 1.67 -25.75
N LEU A 74 -37.18 1.11 -26.96
CA LEU A 74 -35.95 1.21 -27.73
C LEU A 74 -35.63 2.66 -28.09
N LYS A 75 -36.65 3.47 -28.42
CA LYS A 75 -36.49 4.91 -28.68
C LYS A 75 -35.92 5.65 -27.46
N LYS A 76 -36.49 5.43 -26.26
CA LYS A 76 -36.02 6.09 -25.03
C LYS A 76 -34.61 5.64 -24.63
N LEU A 77 -34.31 4.35 -24.78
CA LEU A 77 -33.01 3.77 -24.41
C LEU A 77 -31.88 4.22 -25.36
N LEU A 78 -32.17 4.29 -26.65
CA LEU A 78 -31.20 4.60 -27.69
C LEU A 78 -31.01 6.10 -27.93
N TYR A 79 -31.87 6.97 -27.38
CA TYR A 79 -31.87 8.42 -27.58
C TYR A 79 -30.52 9.13 -27.36
N LYS A 80 -29.64 8.60 -26.50
CA LYS A 80 -28.35 9.25 -26.15
C LYS A 80 -27.10 8.55 -26.69
N ASN A 81 -27.23 7.36 -27.28
CA ASN A 81 -26.08 6.49 -27.56
C ASN A 81 -26.02 6.04 -29.03
N GLU A 82 -25.35 6.82 -29.89
CA GLU A 82 -25.21 6.53 -31.33
C GLU A 82 -24.54 5.17 -31.63
N ASN A 83 -23.59 4.75 -30.79
CA ASN A 83 -22.90 3.48 -30.96
C ASN A 83 -23.83 2.28 -30.69
N LEU A 84 -24.77 2.43 -29.75
CA LEU A 84 -25.75 1.41 -29.46
C LEU A 84 -26.83 1.37 -30.54
N GLN A 85 -27.26 2.53 -31.04
CA GLN A 85 -28.17 2.63 -32.19
C GLN A 85 -27.65 1.82 -33.39
N LYS A 86 -26.38 2.02 -33.78
CA LYS A 86 -25.77 1.28 -34.89
C LYS A 86 -25.76 -0.22 -34.64
N SER A 87 -25.45 -0.66 -33.42
CA SER A 87 -25.42 -2.09 -33.06
C SER A 87 -26.79 -2.75 -33.04
N VAL A 88 -27.83 -2.01 -32.63
CA VAL A 88 -29.22 -2.48 -32.61
C VAL A 88 -29.81 -2.49 -34.02
N LEU A 89 -29.51 -1.48 -34.85
CA LEU A 89 -29.88 -1.45 -36.26
C LEU A 89 -29.26 -2.63 -37.04
N THR A 90 -28.01 -3.00 -36.75
CA THR A 90 -27.39 -4.19 -37.37
C THR A 90 -27.98 -5.51 -36.87
N ALA A 91 -28.56 -5.53 -35.67
CA ALA A 91 -29.15 -6.73 -35.07
C ALA A 91 -30.65 -6.88 -35.39
N SER A 92 -31.36 -5.78 -35.69
CA SER A 92 -32.78 -5.80 -36.04
C SER A 92 -32.97 -6.33 -37.45
N LYS A 93 -33.63 -7.49 -37.57
CA LYS A 93 -33.99 -8.12 -38.85
C LYS A 93 -35.33 -7.62 -39.42
N ASN A 94 -36.04 -6.76 -38.68
CA ASN A 94 -37.38 -6.28 -39.02
C ASN A 94 -37.28 -4.93 -39.75
N LYS A 95 -37.65 -4.91 -41.04
CA LYS A 95 -37.53 -3.74 -41.92
C LYS A 95 -38.29 -2.51 -41.40
N ASN A 96 -39.49 -2.71 -40.86
CA ASN A 96 -40.34 -1.64 -40.36
C ASN A 96 -39.74 -0.93 -39.12
N LEU A 97 -39.08 -1.68 -38.22
CA LEU A 97 -38.42 -1.11 -37.04
C LEU A 97 -37.12 -0.40 -37.41
N SER A 98 -36.36 -0.92 -38.38
CA SER A 98 -35.15 -0.23 -38.87
C SER A 98 -35.49 1.08 -39.58
N GLU A 99 -36.57 1.11 -40.35
CA GLU A 99 -37.03 2.30 -41.07
C GLU A 99 -37.49 3.38 -40.08
N LEU A 100 -38.32 3.02 -39.10
CA LEU A 100 -38.85 3.93 -38.06
C LEU A 100 -37.77 4.47 -37.11
N ILE A 101 -36.72 3.69 -36.80
CA ILE A 101 -35.55 4.16 -36.02
C ILE A 101 -34.63 5.04 -36.87
N SER A 102 -34.56 4.80 -38.18
CA SER A 102 -33.71 5.58 -39.10
C SER A 102 -34.31 6.93 -39.50
N GLU A 103 -35.63 7.03 -39.67
CA GLU A 103 -36.36 8.26 -40.01
C GLU A 103 -36.32 9.30 -38.88
N MET A 104 -36.11 8.88 -37.63
CA MET A 104 -36.03 9.76 -36.47
C MET A 104 -34.61 10.29 -36.16
N LYS A 105 -33.72 10.33 -37.16
CA LYS A 105 -32.38 10.93 -37.04
C LYS A 105 -32.50 12.45 -36.99
N VAL A 106 -32.63 13.00 -35.79
CA VAL A 106 -32.57 14.45 -35.56
C VAL A 106 -31.17 14.95 -35.93
N GLU A 107 -31.07 15.89 -36.86
CA GLU A 107 -29.82 16.58 -37.17
C GLU A 107 -29.30 17.24 -35.90
N HIS A 108 -28.17 16.74 -35.40
CA HIS A 108 -27.41 17.42 -34.37
C HIS A 108 -26.35 18.25 -35.09
N GLU A 109 -26.39 19.57 -34.94
CA GLU A 109 -25.23 20.39 -35.25
C GLU A 109 -24.04 19.82 -34.46
N PRO A 110 -22.88 19.59 -35.08
CA PRO A 110 -21.75 19.02 -34.38
C PRO A 110 -21.41 19.97 -33.22
N PRO A 111 -21.34 19.49 -31.96
CA PRO A 111 -20.90 20.34 -30.88
C PRO A 111 -19.53 20.87 -31.26
N SER A 112 -19.43 22.20 -31.33
CA SER A 112 -18.17 22.91 -31.51
C SER A 112 -17.15 22.26 -30.59
N LYS A 113 -15.96 21.94 -31.12
CA LYS A 113 -14.88 21.26 -30.40
C LYS A 113 -14.45 22.07 -29.16
N GLU A 114 -15.24 22.00 -28.09
CA GLU A 114 -14.77 22.26 -26.75
C GLU A 114 -13.76 21.16 -26.47
N LYS A 115 -12.49 21.58 -26.36
CA LYS A 115 -11.39 20.69 -26.02
C LYS A 115 -11.80 19.98 -24.73
N GLU A 116 -12.14 18.69 -24.82
CA GLU A 116 -12.23 17.83 -23.64
C GLU A 116 -10.93 18.03 -22.86
N ILE A 117 -11.02 18.75 -21.74
CA ILE A 117 -9.90 18.86 -20.83
C ILE A 117 -9.79 17.49 -20.19
N LYS A 118 -8.93 16.65 -20.77
CA LYS A 118 -8.60 15.31 -20.27
C LYS A 118 -7.67 15.46 -19.08
N ASP A 119 -8.15 16.08 -18.00
CA ASP A 119 -7.38 16.33 -16.78
C ASP A 119 -6.83 15.05 -16.16
N ALA A 120 -7.45 13.90 -16.43
CA ALA A 120 -7.06 12.62 -15.84
C ALA A 120 -5.96 11.84 -16.59
N LYS A 121 -5.48 12.30 -17.76
CA LYS A 121 -4.54 11.50 -18.60
C LYS A 121 -3.16 12.11 -18.79
N TYR A 122 -2.94 13.36 -18.43
CA TYR A 122 -1.64 14.00 -18.57
C TYR A 122 -0.91 14.04 -17.24
N ASN A 123 0.34 13.59 -17.25
CA ASN A 123 1.26 13.91 -16.16
C ASN A 123 1.34 15.45 -16.08
N ARG A 124 1.26 16.04 -14.89
CA ARG A 124 1.24 17.50 -14.70
C ARG A 124 2.36 18.23 -15.45
N ALA A 125 3.52 17.58 -15.61
CA ALA A 125 4.63 18.09 -16.43
C ALA A 125 4.29 18.22 -17.93
N GLU A 126 3.56 17.27 -18.51
CA GLU A 126 3.07 17.35 -19.89
C GLU A 126 1.98 18.41 -20.05
N HIS A 127 1.12 18.55 -19.04
CA HIS A 127 0.10 19.60 -19.01
C HIS A 127 0.73 21.01 -19.00
N VAL A 128 1.76 21.20 -18.16
CA VAL A 128 2.54 22.46 -18.14
C VAL A 128 3.23 22.70 -19.48
N ARG A 129 3.84 21.67 -20.09
CA ARG A 129 4.46 21.79 -21.42
C ARG A 129 3.45 22.11 -22.52
N SER A 130 2.23 21.55 -22.48
CA SER A 130 1.18 21.89 -23.46
C SER A 130 0.70 23.34 -23.30
N LEU A 131 0.59 23.84 -22.07
CA LEU A 131 0.23 25.24 -21.80
C LEU A 131 1.31 26.22 -22.27
N LEU A 132 2.59 25.82 -22.21
CA LEU A 132 3.71 26.60 -22.75
C LEU A 132 3.75 26.57 -24.28
N LYS A 133 3.38 25.45 -24.91
CA LYS A 133 3.32 25.30 -26.37
C LYS A 133 2.18 26.10 -27.00
N ASP A 134 1.02 26.16 -26.34
CA ASP A 134 -0.14 26.94 -26.81
C ASP A 134 0.11 28.47 -26.72
N LYS A 135 1.20 28.95 -26.08
CA LYS A 135 1.59 30.36 -26.10
C LYS A 135 2.28 30.81 -27.40
N GLU A 136 2.72 29.91 -28.27
CA GLU A 136 3.37 30.28 -29.53
C GLU A 136 2.36 30.71 -30.61
N THR A 137 1.08 30.35 -30.48
CA THR A 137 0.00 30.69 -31.44
C THR A 137 -1.07 31.62 -30.88
N GLY A 138 -0.82 32.25 -29.72
CA GLY A 138 -1.67 33.31 -29.19
C GLY A 138 -1.44 34.61 -29.94
N VAL A 139 -2.50 35.15 -30.57
CA VAL A 139 -2.54 36.54 -31.06
C VAL A 139 -2.02 37.45 -29.97
N LYS A 140 -0.83 38.01 -30.16
CA LYS A 140 -0.28 39.06 -29.29
C LYS A 140 -1.25 40.23 -29.36
N ARG A 141 -2.13 40.37 -28.37
CA ARG A 141 -2.80 41.65 -28.11
C ARG A 141 -1.67 42.65 -27.89
N LYS A 142 -1.40 43.47 -28.91
CA LYS A 142 -0.59 44.68 -28.76
C LYS A 142 -1.41 45.59 -27.85
N VAL A 143 -1.16 45.49 -26.54
CA VAL A 143 -1.53 46.55 -25.61
C VAL A 143 -0.79 47.80 -26.11
N PRO A 144 -1.46 48.93 -26.35
CA PRO A 144 -0.77 50.18 -26.62
C PRO A 144 0.15 50.46 -25.44
N LEU A 145 1.46 50.42 -25.68
CA LEU A 145 2.47 50.77 -24.68
C LEU A 145 2.58 52.30 -24.66
N ASP A 146 1.55 52.97 -24.19
CA ASP A 146 1.65 54.35 -23.71
C ASP A 146 2.11 54.29 -22.24
N SER A 147 3.41 54.11 -22.04
CA SER A 147 4.08 54.49 -20.79
C SER A 147 5.58 54.59 -21.01
N ASP A 148 6.01 55.72 -21.57
CA ASP A 148 7.37 56.23 -21.40
C ASP A 148 7.61 56.51 -19.90
N SER A 149 7.93 55.45 -19.16
CA SER A 149 8.61 55.50 -17.89
C SER A 149 8.85 54.07 -17.42
N ASP A 150 10.10 53.62 -17.45
CA ASP A 150 10.59 52.51 -16.63
C ASP A 150 10.47 52.92 -15.15
N VAL A 151 9.25 53.08 -14.63
CA VAL A 151 9.04 53.23 -13.19
C VAL A 151 9.18 51.82 -12.62
N LYS A 152 10.36 51.54 -12.06
CA LYS A 152 10.54 50.41 -11.15
C LYS A 152 9.63 50.64 -9.95
N PHE A 153 8.39 50.19 -10.05
CA PHE A 153 7.44 50.23 -8.96
C PHE A 153 7.78 49.09 -8.01
N ASP A 154 8.38 49.43 -6.86
CA ASP A 154 8.64 48.47 -5.82
C ASP A 154 7.32 48.15 -5.10
N ILE A 155 6.82 46.93 -5.31
CA ILE A 155 5.55 46.42 -4.79
C ILE A 155 5.54 46.45 -3.24
N PHE A 156 6.72 46.47 -2.61
CA PHE A 156 6.90 46.50 -1.16
C PHE A 156 7.22 47.88 -0.58
N SER A 157 7.30 48.93 -1.41
CA SER A 157 7.62 50.30 -0.98
C SER A 157 6.44 51.06 -0.35
N GLY A 158 5.24 50.47 -0.37
CA GLY A 158 4.05 51.06 0.22
C GLY A 158 4.04 51.04 1.75
N LYS A 159 3.25 51.93 2.36
CA LYS A 159 3.04 51.92 3.83
C LYS A 159 2.31 50.62 4.23
N PRO A 160 2.91 49.75 5.07
CA PRO A 160 2.24 48.54 5.52
C PRO A 160 1.08 48.88 6.46
N LEU A 161 0.14 47.95 6.59
CA LEU A 161 -1.07 48.11 7.42
C LEU A 161 -0.78 48.31 8.92
N GLY A 162 0.44 48.00 9.39
CA GLY A 162 0.89 48.30 10.77
C GLY A 162 0.14 47.56 11.88
N ILE A 163 -0.75 46.62 11.54
CA ILE A 163 -1.60 45.87 12.49
C ILE A 163 -0.77 44.86 13.28
N PHE A 164 0.16 44.17 12.61
CA PHE A 164 1.06 43.21 13.24
C PHE A 164 2.39 43.91 13.57
N LYS A 165 2.66 44.10 14.87
CA LYS A 165 3.99 44.49 15.35
C LYS A 165 4.92 43.30 15.20
N SER A 166 6.17 43.51 14.81
CA SER A 166 7.17 42.43 14.65
C SER A 166 7.29 41.63 15.95
N ILE A 167 6.69 40.44 15.96
CA ILE A 167 6.72 39.51 17.09
C ILE A 167 8.14 38.95 17.14
N HIS A 168 8.99 39.51 18.01
CA HIS A 168 10.36 39.05 18.27
C HIS A 168 10.43 38.07 19.46
N GLU A 169 9.29 37.66 19.99
CA GLU A 169 9.22 36.73 21.12
C GLU A 169 8.74 35.38 20.60
N SER A 170 9.67 34.43 20.52
CA SER A 170 9.37 33.02 20.34
C SER A 170 8.53 32.56 21.51
N VAL A 171 7.25 32.30 21.25
CA VAL A 171 6.37 31.67 22.23
C VAL A 171 6.84 30.22 22.38
N GLU A 172 7.71 30.00 23.38
CA GLU A 172 8.34 28.70 23.60
C GLU A 172 7.40 27.66 24.26
N ASP A 173 6.23 28.07 24.75
CA ASP A 173 5.34 27.20 25.53
C ASP A 173 3.86 27.25 25.07
N GLU A 174 3.60 27.09 23.77
CA GLU A 174 2.25 26.73 23.30
C GLU A 174 2.06 25.22 23.33
N ILE A 175 0.89 24.78 23.82
CA ILE A 175 0.43 23.38 23.79
C ILE A 175 0.53 22.90 22.33
N ARG A 176 1.62 22.17 22.02
CA ARG A 176 1.83 21.64 20.67
C ARG A 176 0.80 20.56 20.42
N LEU A 177 0.01 20.80 19.39
CA LEU A 177 -0.96 19.84 18.93
C LEU A 177 -0.29 18.93 17.90
N ASP A 178 0.39 17.90 18.38
CA ASP A 178 1.19 16.98 17.54
C ASP A 178 0.43 16.52 16.29
N ILE A 179 -0.85 16.18 16.43
CA ILE A 179 -1.67 15.69 15.31
C ILE A 179 -1.85 16.76 14.23
N TRP A 180 -2.11 18.01 14.62
CA TRP A 180 -2.30 19.11 13.68
C TRP A 180 -0.99 19.48 12.99
N GLU A 181 0.13 19.45 13.71
CA GLU A 181 1.47 19.63 13.12
C GLU A 181 1.79 18.51 12.10
N HIS A 182 1.49 17.25 12.43
CA HIS A 182 1.67 16.13 11.51
C HIS A 182 0.79 16.26 10.26
N CYS A 183 -0.46 16.69 10.42
CA CYS A 183 -1.37 16.96 9.30
C CYS A 183 -0.85 18.07 8.41
N GLN A 184 -0.41 19.20 8.98
CA GLN A 184 0.17 20.32 8.26
C GLN A 184 1.45 19.91 7.54
N ALA A 185 2.35 19.19 8.21
CA ALA A 185 3.58 18.67 7.61
C ALA A 185 3.30 17.72 6.44
N ARG A 186 2.25 16.89 6.55
CA ARG A 186 1.81 16.02 5.45
C ARG A 186 1.28 16.82 4.27
N GLU A 187 0.46 17.86 4.50
CA GLU A 187 -0.06 18.72 3.44
C GLU A 187 1.06 19.47 2.72
N LEU A 188 2.01 20.04 3.48
CA LEU A 188 3.21 20.66 2.92
C LEU A 188 4.03 19.68 2.07
N ARG A 189 4.24 18.45 2.57
CA ARG A 189 4.89 17.39 1.79
C ARG A 189 4.13 17.10 0.50
N LEU A 190 2.81 16.98 0.53
CA LEU A 190 2.00 16.72 -0.67
C LEU A 190 2.07 17.85 -1.70
N CYS A 191 2.13 19.11 -1.27
CA CYS A 191 2.33 20.26 -2.17
C CYS A 191 3.68 20.20 -2.91
N VAL A 192 4.70 19.63 -2.27
CA VAL A 192 6.06 19.50 -2.82
C VAL A 192 6.27 18.17 -3.55
N THR A 193 5.50 17.12 -3.25
CA THR A 193 5.69 15.81 -3.90
C THR A 193 5.21 15.83 -5.34
N HIS A 194 6.09 15.46 -6.26
CA HIS A 194 5.80 15.29 -7.69
C HIS A 194 5.84 13.79 -8.04
N PRO A 195 5.21 13.34 -9.14
CA PRO A 195 5.50 12.01 -9.66
C PRO A 195 6.99 11.93 -10.04
N PRO A 196 7.65 10.78 -9.77
CA PRO A 196 9.09 10.69 -9.95
C PRO A 196 9.48 10.86 -11.41
N ALA A 197 10.39 11.81 -11.66
CA ALA A 197 10.82 12.18 -13.00
C ALA A 197 11.80 11.16 -13.59
N ASN A 198 12.57 10.48 -12.73
CA ASN A 198 13.62 9.54 -13.13
C ASN A 198 13.55 8.20 -12.35
N ILE A 199 14.19 7.16 -12.89
CA ILE A 199 14.31 5.86 -12.24
C ILE A 199 15.07 5.94 -10.91
N TYR A 200 16.08 6.81 -10.81
CA TYR A 200 16.82 6.99 -9.55
C TYR A 200 15.94 7.57 -8.46
N GLU A 201 15.03 8.49 -8.79
CA GLU A 201 14.06 9.02 -7.82
C GLU A 201 13.07 7.94 -7.38
N GLN A 202 12.64 7.06 -8.31
CA GLN A 202 11.85 5.89 -7.94
C GLN A 202 12.61 4.95 -7.00
N MET A 203 13.89 4.72 -7.27
CA MET A 203 14.75 3.90 -6.41
C MET A 203 14.91 4.53 -5.04
N ILE A 204 15.13 5.85 -4.94
CA ILE A 204 15.19 6.57 -3.66
C ILE A 204 13.88 6.39 -2.90
N ILE A 205 12.72 6.62 -3.54
CA ILE A 205 11.42 6.42 -2.92
C ILE A 205 11.22 4.97 -2.47
N TRP A 206 11.70 3.98 -3.25
CA TRP A 206 11.62 2.58 -2.87
C TRP A 206 12.56 2.22 -1.72
N THR A 207 13.76 2.81 -1.67
CA THR A 207 14.70 2.66 -0.54
C THR A 207 14.13 3.29 0.73
N ASP A 208 13.54 4.48 0.65
CA ASP A 208 12.90 5.15 1.79
C ASP A 208 11.70 4.35 2.33
N ARG A 209 10.96 3.67 1.43
CA ARG A 209 9.87 2.76 1.80
C ARG A 209 10.34 1.38 2.29
N GLY A 210 11.63 1.08 2.22
CA GLY A 210 12.17 -0.24 2.59
C GLY A 210 11.88 -1.36 1.59
N LEU A 211 11.48 -1.03 0.35
CA LEU A 211 11.29 -2.00 -0.73
C LEU A 211 12.61 -2.46 -1.38
N LEU A 212 13.60 -1.56 -1.37
CA LEU A 212 14.97 -1.87 -1.81
C LEU A 212 15.89 -2.03 -0.60
N TRP A 213 16.90 -2.88 -0.74
CA TRP A 213 17.98 -2.98 0.23
C TRP A 213 18.75 -1.67 0.33
N LYS A 214 19.24 -1.37 1.53
CA LYS A 214 20.10 -0.21 1.77
C LYS A 214 21.51 -0.58 1.36
N PHE A 215 22.19 0.32 0.66
CA PHE A 215 23.57 0.13 0.24
C PHE A 215 24.52 0.89 1.17
N PRO A 216 25.72 0.33 1.47
CA PRO A 216 26.23 -0.98 1.08
C PRO A 216 25.42 -2.14 1.69
N ILE A 217 25.35 -3.28 0.98
CA ILE A 217 24.57 -4.44 1.44
C ILE A 217 25.21 -4.96 2.73
N ASP A 218 24.43 -4.94 3.80
CA ASP A 218 24.78 -5.52 5.09
C ASP A 218 23.82 -6.69 5.33
N ASN A 219 24.36 -7.87 5.65
CA ASN A 219 23.59 -9.09 5.85
C ASN A 219 22.78 -9.05 7.16
N GLU A 220 23.14 -8.16 8.08
CA GLU A 220 22.46 -7.98 9.37
C GLU A 220 21.35 -6.91 9.30
N GLN A 221 20.99 -6.43 8.10
CA GLN A 221 19.89 -5.47 7.92
C GLN A 221 18.56 -6.05 8.42
N GLY A 222 17.98 -5.39 9.43
CA GLY A 222 16.72 -5.79 10.04
C GLY A 222 16.87 -6.46 11.41
N MET A 223 18.10 -6.80 11.84
CA MET A 223 18.39 -7.34 13.18
C MET A 223 18.74 -6.22 14.18
N ASP A 224 17.95 -5.14 14.18
CA ASP A 224 18.23 -3.92 14.97
C ASP A 224 18.10 -4.14 16.49
N GLU A 225 17.29 -5.11 16.91
CA GLU A 225 17.10 -5.43 18.33
C GLU A 225 18.33 -6.14 18.92
N GLU A 226 18.89 -7.10 18.20
CA GLU A 226 20.06 -7.86 18.66
C GLU A 226 21.33 -7.02 18.60
N LYS A 227 21.44 -6.10 17.63
CA LYS A 227 22.56 -5.17 17.54
C LYS A 227 22.70 -4.25 18.76
N LYS A 228 21.61 -4.02 19.49
CA LYS A 228 21.63 -3.25 20.75
C LYS A 228 22.22 -4.06 21.91
N VAL A 229 22.16 -5.39 21.83
CA VAL A 229 22.62 -6.28 22.89
C VAL A 229 24.12 -6.52 22.71
N SER A 230 24.87 -6.43 23.81
CA SER A 230 26.31 -6.72 23.78
C SER A 230 26.56 -8.23 23.61
N PHE A 231 27.72 -8.58 23.05
CA PHE A 231 28.17 -9.98 23.00
C PHE A 231 28.30 -10.58 24.41
N ALA A 232 28.59 -9.74 25.41
CA ALA A 232 28.73 -10.15 26.81
C ALA A 232 27.47 -10.88 27.30
N ASP A 233 26.28 -10.40 26.93
CA ASP A 233 25.01 -10.99 27.34
C ASP A 233 24.74 -12.36 26.68
N HIS A 234 25.39 -12.65 25.54
CA HIS A 234 25.27 -13.93 24.85
C HIS A 234 26.27 -14.98 25.36
N VAL A 235 27.42 -14.54 25.90
CA VAL A 235 28.52 -15.41 26.33
C VAL A 235 28.50 -15.63 27.84
N PHE A 236 28.33 -14.56 28.62
CA PHE A 236 28.37 -14.58 30.08
C PHE A 236 26.96 -14.78 30.65
N LEU A 237 26.50 -16.02 30.59
CA LEU A 237 25.20 -16.42 31.13
C LEU A 237 25.26 -16.80 32.63
N GLU A 238 26.48 -16.89 33.18
CA GLU A 238 26.74 -17.31 34.56
C GLU A 238 26.13 -16.34 35.59
N THR A 239 26.02 -15.05 35.27
CA THR A 239 25.38 -14.04 36.14
C THR A 239 23.94 -14.38 36.47
N HIS A 240 23.23 -15.10 35.59
CA HIS A 240 21.84 -15.51 35.81
C HIS A 240 21.70 -16.84 36.58
N LEU A 241 22.82 -17.52 36.88
CA LEU A 241 22.83 -18.76 37.67
C LEU A 241 22.97 -18.51 39.17
N GLU A 242 23.63 -17.42 39.56
CA GLU A 242 24.01 -17.12 40.95
C GLU A 242 22.78 -16.93 41.87
N ASP A 243 21.63 -16.54 41.31
CA ASP A 243 20.41 -16.27 42.09
C ASP A 243 19.75 -17.50 42.72
N TRP A 244 19.99 -18.71 42.19
CA TRP A 244 19.23 -19.91 42.60
C TRP A 244 20.02 -21.22 42.58
N CYS A 245 21.15 -21.28 41.88
CA CYS A 245 21.96 -22.49 41.78
C CYS A 245 23.00 -22.56 42.91
N PRO A 246 23.16 -23.69 43.61
CA PRO A 246 24.24 -23.89 44.58
C PRO A 246 25.62 -23.69 43.94
N GLU A 247 26.58 -23.15 44.69
CA GLU A 247 27.97 -22.93 44.22
C GLU A 247 28.71 -24.23 43.90
N ARG A 248 28.34 -25.33 44.55
CA ARG A 248 28.96 -26.65 44.37
C ARG A 248 27.88 -27.73 44.27
N GLY A 249 27.98 -28.59 43.27
CA GLY A 249 27.13 -29.77 43.13
C GLY A 249 26.97 -30.25 41.68
N PRO A 250 26.31 -31.40 41.48
CA PRO A 250 26.01 -31.93 40.15
C PRO A 250 25.08 -31.02 39.34
N ILE A 251 24.18 -30.29 40.03
CA ILE A 251 23.28 -29.30 39.39
C ILE A 251 24.10 -28.13 38.82
N ARG A 252 25.10 -27.65 39.56
CA ARG A 252 26.01 -26.59 39.09
C ARG A 252 26.77 -27.04 37.85
N HIS A 253 27.34 -28.25 37.89
CA HIS A 253 28.05 -28.81 36.74
C HIS A 253 27.14 -28.98 35.50
N PHE A 254 25.89 -29.42 35.71
CA PHE A 254 24.90 -29.50 34.64
C PHE A 254 24.55 -28.12 34.06
N MET A 255 24.31 -27.12 34.92
CA MET A 255 23.97 -25.77 34.48
C MET A 255 25.14 -25.06 33.79
N GLU A 256 26.38 -25.34 34.19
CA GLU A 256 27.59 -24.87 33.50
C GLU A 256 27.64 -25.43 32.07
N LEU A 257 27.36 -26.73 31.89
CA LEU A 257 27.26 -27.33 30.54
C LEU A 257 26.14 -26.70 29.71
N VAL A 258 24.98 -26.41 30.31
CA VAL A 258 23.88 -25.70 29.64
C VAL A 258 24.33 -24.30 29.22
N CYS A 259 25.01 -23.56 30.08
CA CYS A 259 25.51 -22.21 29.76
C CYS A 259 26.56 -22.24 28.65
N VAL A 260 27.48 -23.21 28.67
CA VAL A 260 28.46 -23.42 27.59
C VAL A 260 27.78 -23.82 26.27
N GLY A 261 26.69 -24.59 26.32
CA GLY A 261 25.89 -24.93 25.15
C GLY A 261 25.16 -23.72 24.56
N LEU A 262 24.54 -22.91 25.42
CA LEU A 262 23.82 -21.70 25.03
C LEU A 262 24.76 -20.60 24.51
N SER A 263 25.97 -20.46 25.07
CA SER A 263 26.93 -19.45 24.63
C SER A 263 27.45 -19.71 23.21
N ARG A 264 27.56 -20.98 22.81
CA ARG A 264 27.96 -21.38 21.44
C ARG A 264 26.82 -21.33 20.42
N ASN A 265 25.60 -21.01 20.85
CA ASN A 265 24.45 -20.96 19.95
C ASN A 265 24.28 -19.56 19.33
N HIS A 266 24.33 -19.50 18.00
CA HIS A 266 24.19 -18.28 17.20
C HIS A 266 22.74 -18.02 16.74
N TRP A 267 21.85 -19.00 16.91
CA TRP A 267 20.47 -18.94 16.41
C TRP A 267 19.45 -18.46 17.45
N LEU A 268 19.89 -18.33 18.71
CA LEU A 268 19.04 -17.89 19.82
C LEU A 268 19.43 -16.48 20.26
N THR A 269 18.41 -15.68 20.51
CA THR A 269 18.56 -14.34 21.08
C THR A 269 19.02 -14.42 22.53
N ALA A 270 19.66 -13.36 23.05
CA ALA A 270 20.00 -13.29 24.47
C ALA A 270 18.79 -13.44 25.40
N LYS A 271 17.61 -12.95 25.01
CA LYS A 271 16.37 -13.07 25.79
C LYS A 271 15.95 -14.55 25.90
N GLU A 272 15.90 -15.27 24.78
CA GLU A 272 15.56 -16.69 24.77
C GLU A 272 16.55 -17.52 25.60
N LYS A 273 17.86 -17.20 25.53
CA LYS A 273 18.87 -17.87 26.37
C LYS A 273 18.60 -17.67 27.87
N LYS A 274 18.20 -16.46 28.28
CA LYS A 274 17.81 -16.18 29.68
C LYS A 274 16.54 -16.93 30.06
N ASP A 275 15.55 -16.99 29.18
CA ASP A 275 14.30 -17.71 29.40
C ASP A 275 14.54 -19.22 29.56
N HIS A 276 15.47 -19.79 28.78
CA HIS A 276 15.89 -21.19 28.95
C HIS A 276 16.48 -21.46 30.34
N ILE A 277 17.29 -20.55 30.87
CA ILE A 277 17.87 -20.69 32.22
C ILE A 277 16.79 -20.56 33.30
N LEU A 278 15.87 -19.60 33.14
CA LEU A 278 14.74 -19.41 34.05
C LEU A 278 13.79 -20.62 34.04
N TRP A 279 13.60 -21.25 32.89
CA TRP A 279 12.84 -22.49 32.82
C TRP A 279 13.46 -23.61 33.66
N TYR A 280 14.79 -23.76 33.64
CA TYR A 280 15.48 -24.73 34.49
C TYR A 280 15.30 -24.41 35.97
N LYS A 281 15.34 -23.13 36.35
CA LYS A 281 15.05 -22.70 37.73
C LYS A 281 13.69 -23.23 38.15
N ASP A 282 12.63 -22.95 37.39
CA ASP A 282 11.27 -23.38 37.72
C ASP A 282 11.12 -24.91 37.76
N TYR A 283 11.77 -25.61 36.82
CA TYR A 283 11.78 -27.07 36.78
C TYR A 283 12.41 -27.68 38.04
N PHE A 284 13.56 -27.17 38.46
CA PHE A 284 14.23 -27.62 39.67
C PHE A 284 13.48 -27.21 40.94
N LEU A 285 12.77 -26.07 40.92
CA LEU A 285 11.88 -25.66 42.01
C LEU A 285 10.71 -26.63 42.20
N GLN A 286 10.11 -27.12 41.10
CA GLN A 286 9.03 -28.11 41.15
C GLN A 286 9.51 -29.48 41.63
N LYS A 287 10.76 -29.85 41.33
CA LYS A 287 11.34 -31.19 41.66
C LYS A 287 12.25 -31.19 42.89
N LYS A 288 12.14 -30.20 43.77
CA LYS A 288 12.96 -30.09 44.99
C LYS A 288 12.96 -31.34 45.86
N GLU A 289 11.82 -32.02 45.99
CA GLU A 289 11.69 -33.22 46.82
C GLU A 289 12.58 -34.36 46.30
N LEU A 290 12.53 -34.63 44.99
CA LEU A 290 13.39 -35.63 44.34
C LEU A 290 14.88 -35.28 44.45
N ILE A 291 15.22 -34.00 44.38
CA ILE A 291 16.62 -33.55 44.47
C ILE A 291 17.16 -33.78 45.90
N LYS A 292 16.32 -33.58 46.92
CA LYS A 292 16.64 -33.90 48.31
C LYS A 292 16.82 -35.41 48.51
N GLU A 293 15.95 -36.23 47.92
CA GLU A 293 16.05 -37.70 47.97
C GLU A 293 17.33 -38.23 47.33
N VAL A 294 17.75 -37.64 46.20
CA VAL A 294 18.96 -38.04 45.47
C VAL A 294 20.23 -37.49 46.11
N GLY A 295 20.13 -36.58 47.09
CA GLY A 295 21.29 -35.97 47.76
C GLY A 295 22.09 -35.01 46.88
N ALA A 296 21.48 -34.51 45.79
CA ALA A 296 22.15 -33.69 44.76
C ALA A 296 22.30 -32.20 45.14
N GLY A 297 21.92 -31.81 46.37
CA GLY A 297 22.10 -30.46 46.93
C GLY A 297 20.77 -29.82 47.37
N ASN A 298 20.84 -28.82 48.27
CA ASN A 298 19.68 -28.04 48.69
C ASN A 298 19.57 -26.77 47.83
N LEU A 299 18.49 -26.65 47.05
CA LEU A 299 18.15 -25.40 46.37
C LEU A 299 17.62 -24.40 47.40
N GLN A 300 18.48 -23.49 47.84
CA GLN A 300 18.06 -22.37 48.67
C GLN A 300 17.34 -21.35 47.78
N LEU A 301 16.08 -21.06 48.11
CA LEU A 301 15.48 -19.81 47.67
C LEU A 301 16.13 -18.73 48.53
N VAL A 302 17.11 -18.01 48.00
CA VAL A 302 17.38 -16.67 48.51
C VAL A 302 16.16 -15.87 48.08
N ALA A 303 15.23 -15.67 49.02
CA ALA A 303 14.23 -14.62 48.87
C ALA A 303 15.03 -13.33 48.66
N SER A 304 14.98 -12.80 47.44
CA SER A 304 15.47 -11.47 47.16
C SER A 304 14.78 -10.55 48.14
N SER A 305 15.52 -10.11 49.16
CA SER A 305 15.10 -9.03 50.03
C SER A 305 14.80 -7.85 49.13
N GLU A 306 13.52 -7.48 49.09
CA GLU A 306 13.12 -6.09 48.89
C GLU A 306 14.08 -5.23 49.73
N ASN A 307 14.84 -4.35 49.08
CA ASN A 307 15.24 -3.06 49.63
C ASN A 307 16.02 -2.20 48.62
N SER A 308 15.40 -1.05 48.33
CA SER A 308 15.98 0.27 48.00
C SER A 308 16.60 0.48 46.62
#